data_AF-A0A418NMJ2-F1
#
_entry.id   AF-A0A418NMJ2-F1
#
_cell.length_a   1.000
_cell.length_b   1.000
_cell.length_c   1.000
_cell.angle_alpha   90.00
_cell.angle_beta   90.00
_cell.angle_gamma   90.00
#
_symmetry.space_group_name_H-M   'P 1'
#
loop_
_entity.id
_entity.type
_entity.pdbx_description
1 polymer ?
#
loop_
_entity_poly.entity_id
_entity_poly.type
_entity_poly.pdbx_seq_one_letter_code
_entity_poly.pdbx_strand_id
1 'polypeptide(L)'
;VPVGTGDEVERIIRETAPDLEFSVASNPEFLREGAAIDDFKRPDRVVIGVNDEHAEKVLAEIYRPLTRNESPLVVMSRRAAELTKYAGNAFLATKIGFINEIADLCEKVGADVADVAKGIGLDSRIGNRFLMPGPGYGGSCFPKDTLALLKTGQDYESPLRIVESVVASNDQRKRSMGRKVIHALGGGDQHGKTV
;
A
#
# COMPACT_ATOMS: atom_id res chain seq x y z
N VAL A 1 6.21 8.51 -3.74
CA VAL A 1 6.03 9.97 -3.94
C VAL A 1 4.90 10.17 -4.92
N PRO A 2 4.04 11.20 -4.76
CA PRO A 2 2.85 11.40 -5.59
C PRO A 2 3.18 11.39 -7.09
N VAL A 3 2.21 11.01 -7.92
CA VAL A 3 2.39 10.95 -9.38
C VAL A 3 2.76 12.34 -9.89
N GLY A 4 3.80 12.41 -10.72
CA GLY A 4 4.34 13.66 -11.27
C GLY A 4 5.49 14.27 -10.46
N THR A 5 5.85 13.70 -9.31
CA THR A 5 7.00 14.18 -8.53
C THR A 5 8.30 14.13 -9.34
N GLY A 6 8.53 13.05 -10.10
CA GLY A 6 9.70 12.95 -10.97
C GLY A 6 9.76 14.02 -12.06
N ASP A 7 8.61 14.47 -12.55
CA ASP A 7 8.55 15.54 -13.56
C ASP A 7 8.90 16.89 -12.96
N GLU A 8 8.44 17.15 -11.73
CA GLU A 8 8.78 18.37 -10.99
C GLU A 8 10.26 18.42 -10.62
N VAL A 9 10.84 17.28 -10.19
CA VAL A 9 12.28 17.17 -9.95
C VAL A 9 13.07 17.46 -11.24
N GLU A 10 12.66 16.87 -12.36
CA GLU A 10 13.31 17.14 -13.64
C GLU A 10 13.22 18.62 -14.03
N ARG A 11 12.04 19.24 -13.89
CA ARG A 11 11.84 20.66 -14.17
C ARG A 11 12.80 21.54 -13.36
N ILE A 12 12.88 21.31 -12.04
CA ILE A 12 13.75 22.07 -11.14
C ILE A 12 15.23 21.93 -11.54
N ILE A 13 15.69 20.72 -11.87
CA ILE A 13 17.08 20.50 -12.28
C ILE A 13 17.38 21.22 -13.60
N ARG A 14 16.49 21.13 -14.61
CA ARG A 14 16.66 21.84 -15.89
C ARG A 14 16.71 23.36 -15.73
N GLU A 15 15.90 23.92 -14.84
CA GLU A 15 15.89 25.37 -14.57
C GLU A 15 17.14 25.84 -13.81
N THR A 16 17.64 25.01 -12.90
CA THR A 16 18.78 25.37 -12.03
C THR A 16 20.12 25.14 -12.71
N ALA A 17 20.22 24.11 -13.57
CA ALA A 17 21.46 23.70 -14.24
C ALA A 17 21.16 23.27 -15.69
N PRO A 18 20.93 24.22 -16.61
CA PRO A 18 20.47 23.93 -17.97
C PRO A 18 21.47 23.14 -18.82
N ASP A 19 22.77 23.29 -18.56
CA ASP A 19 23.84 22.62 -19.30
C ASP A 19 24.22 21.25 -18.70
N LEU A 20 23.60 20.84 -17.58
CA LEU A 20 23.86 19.55 -16.97
C LEU A 20 23.14 18.45 -17.75
N GLU A 21 23.89 17.43 -18.18
CA GLU A 21 23.29 16.18 -18.65
C GLU A 21 22.89 15.31 -17.45
N PHE A 22 21.61 14.95 -17.37
CA PHE A 22 21.10 14.11 -16.29
C PHE A 22 19.88 13.29 -16.74
N SER A 23 19.58 12.24 -15.98
CA SER A 23 18.35 11.47 -16.08
C SER A 23 17.64 11.47 -14.72
N VAL A 24 16.30 11.48 -14.72
CA VAL A 24 15.49 11.30 -13.50
C VAL A 24 14.71 10.00 -13.64
N ALA A 25 14.75 9.17 -12.61
CA ALA A 25 14.05 7.89 -12.55
C ALA A 25 13.25 7.76 -11.25
N SER A 26 12.24 6.89 -11.28
CA SER A 26 11.45 6.50 -10.11
C SER A 26 11.75 5.04 -9.78
N ASN A 27 12.04 4.74 -8.52
CA ASN A 27 12.31 3.36 -8.09
C ASN A 27 11.62 3.15 -6.74
N PRO A 28 10.30 2.84 -6.76
CA PRO A 28 9.53 2.69 -5.54
C PRO A 28 10.00 1.48 -4.73
N GLU A 29 10.06 1.64 -3.41
CA GLU A 29 10.34 0.55 -2.47
C GLU A 29 9.05 -0.22 -2.12
N PHE A 30 9.16 -1.50 -1.74
CA PHE A 30 8.03 -2.33 -1.28
C PHE A 30 8.36 -3.12 -0.01
N LEU A 31 9.23 -2.56 0.83
CA LEU A 31 9.74 -3.19 2.04
C LEU A 31 8.71 -3.15 3.16
N ARG A 32 8.70 -4.17 4.02
CA ARG A 32 7.90 -4.18 5.24
C ARG A 32 8.77 -3.87 6.45
N GLU A 33 8.24 -3.04 7.34
CA GLU A 33 8.85 -2.83 8.66
C GLU A 33 9.00 -4.18 9.38
N GLY A 34 10.19 -4.44 9.93
CA GLY A 34 10.54 -5.73 10.55
C GLY A 34 11.09 -6.81 9.61
N ALA A 35 10.98 -6.65 8.29
CA ALA A 35 11.52 -7.60 7.30
C ALA A 35 12.37 -6.93 6.19
N ALA A 36 12.71 -5.65 6.36
CA ALA A 36 13.29 -4.81 5.31
C ALA A 36 14.58 -5.36 4.68
N ILE A 37 15.47 -5.98 5.47
CA ILE A 37 16.72 -6.56 4.94
C ILE A 37 16.42 -7.74 4.00
N ASP A 38 15.53 -8.64 4.41
CA ASP A 38 15.17 -9.81 3.62
C ASP A 38 14.34 -9.42 2.39
N ASP A 39 13.38 -8.52 2.57
CA ASP A 39 12.57 -7.98 1.46
C ASP A 39 13.44 -7.25 0.42
N PHE A 40 14.54 -6.60 0.84
CA PHE A 40 15.48 -5.96 -0.08
C PHE A 40 16.39 -6.98 -0.78
N LYS A 41 16.88 -8.00 -0.07
CA LYS A 41 17.77 -9.03 -0.63
C LYS A 41 17.05 -10.01 -1.55
N ARG A 42 15.75 -10.24 -1.33
CA ARG A 42 14.90 -11.18 -2.06
C ARG A 42 13.52 -10.57 -2.33
N PRO A 43 13.44 -9.51 -3.15
CA PRO A 43 12.18 -8.85 -3.42
C PRO A 43 11.29 -9.73 -4.31
N ASP A 44 9.97 -9.66 -4.11
CA ASP A 44 9.00 -10.28 -5.02
C ASP A 44 9.16 -9.74 -6.47
N ARG A 45 9.63 -8.49 -6.61
CA ARG A 45 9.96 -7.78 -7.85
C ARG A 45 10.67 -6.46 -7.55
N VAL A 46 11.42 -5.95 -8.51
CA VAL A 46 11.93 -4.57 -8.52
C VAL A 46 11.20 -3.78 -9.59
N VAL A 47 10.72 -2.58 -9.27
CA VAL A 47 10.07 -1.68 -10.23
C VAL A 47 10.98 -0.48 -10.49
N ILE A 48 11.24 -0.19 -11.76
CA ILE A 48 11.90 1.05 -12.18
C ILE A 48 11.03 1.79 -13.20
N GLY A 49 10.89 3.09 -12.98
CA GLY A 49 10.23 4.04 -13.85
C GLY A 49 11.27 4.92 -14.50
N VAL A 50 11.37 4.87 -15.83
CA VAL A 50 12.37 5.59 -16.61
C VAL A 50 11.73 6.16 -17.88
N ASN A 51 12.28 7.25 -18.41
CA ASN A 51 11.83 7.88 -19.65
C ASN A 51 12.93 7.96 -20.71
N ASP A 52 14.13 7.44 -20.41
CA ASP A 52 15.29 7.45 -21.29
C ASP A 52 16.10 6.15 -21.13
N GLU A 53 16.74 5.72 -22.23
CA GLU A 53 17.52 4.47 -22.25
C GLU A 53 18.73 4.48 -21.33
N HIS A 54 19.30 5.67 -21.07
CA HIS A 54 20.49 5.80 -20.22
C HIS A 54 20.14 5.41 -18.78
N ALA A 55 19.08 5.98 -18.21
CA ALA A 55 18.59 5.62 -16.89
C ALA A 55 18.22 4.13 -16.78
N GLU A 56 17.57 3.57 -17.81
CA GLU A 56 17.22 2.16 -17.84
C GLU A 56 18.46 1.26 -17.73
N LYS A 57 19.47 1.50 -18.58
CA LYS A 57 20.73 0.73 -18.59
C LYS A 57 21.45 0.82 -17.25
N VAL A 58 21.55 2.02 -16.68
CA VAL A 58 22.22 2.24 -15.38
C VAL A 58 21.50 1.48 -14.25
N LEU A 59 20.17 1.61 -14.16
CA LEU A 59 19.40 0.93 -13.11
C LEU A 59 19.37 -0.59 -13.29
N ALA A 60 19.29 -1.08 -14.53
CA ALA A 60 19.37 -2.50 -14.82
C ALA A 60 20.70 -3.12 -14.37
N GLU A 61 21.82 -2.41 -14.58
CA GLU A 61 23.14 -2.85 -14.08
C GLU A 61 23.23 -2.85 -12.55
N ILE A 62 22.68 -1.82 -11.89
CA ILE A 62 22.60 -1.76 -10.41
C ILE A 62 21.83 -2.96 -9.86
N TYR A 63 20.71 -3.32 -10.47
CA TYR A 63 19.83 -4.40 -10.01
C TYR A 63 20.21 -5.79 -10.51
N ARG A 64 21.19 -5.89 -11.42
CA ARG A 64 21.66 -7.16 -12.01
C ARG A 64 22.03 -8.25 -10.98
N PRO A 65 22.63 -7.94 -9.82
CA PRO A 65 22.90 -8.96 -8.80
C PRO A 65 21.64 -9.56 -8.17
N LEU A 66 20.54 -8.80 -8.07
CA LEU A 66 19.28 -9.25 -7.50
C LEU A 66 18.44 -10.04 -8.51
N THR A 67 18.45 -9.65 -9.79
CA THR A 67 17.69 -10.35 -10.85
C THR A 67 18.22 -11.74 -11.17
N ARG A 68 19.49 -12.01 -10.86
CA ARG A 68 20.08 -13.36 -10.92
C ARG A 68 19.48 -14.35 -9.91
N ASN A 69 18.82 -13.84 -8.87
CA ASN A 69 18.13 -14.62 -7.85
C ASN A 69 16.60 -14.67 -8.07
N GLU A 70 16.14 -14.62 -9.32
CA GLU A 70 14.74 -14.77 -9.76
C GLU A 70 13.78 -13.60 -9.45
N SER A 71 14.25 -12.50 -8.87
CA SER A 71 13.42 -11.30 -8.72
C SER A 71 13.26 -10.58 -10.07
N PRO A 72 12.05 -10.48 -10.65
CA PRO A 72 11.85 -9.80 -11.92
C PRO A 72 12.08 -8.29 -11.78
N LEU A 73 12.81 -7.71 -12.75
CA LEU A 73 12.90 -6.27 -12.94
C LEU A 73 11.78 -5.83 -13.90
N VAL A 74 10.90 -4.95 -13.41
CA VAL A 74 9.78 -4.40 -14.18
C VAL A 74 10.12 -2.96 -14.56
N VAL A 75 10.35 -2.75 -15.85
CA VAL A 75 10.61 -1.44 -16.43
C VAL A 75 9.30 -0.84 -16.94
N MET A 76 9.04 0.42 -16.60
CA MET A 76 7.85 1.17 -17.04
C MET A 76 8.14 2.67 -17.10
N SER A 77 7.14 3.48 -17.47
CA SER A 77 7.27 4.94 -17.40
C SER A 77 7.37 5.43 -15.95
N ARG A 78 7.97 6.61 -15.74
CA ARG A 78 8.12 7.19 -14.38
C ARG A 78 6.81 7.31 -13.64
N ARG A 79 5.79 7.90 -14.28
CA ARG A 79 4.46 8.09 -13.70
C ARG A 79 3.79 6.75 -13.36
N ALA A 80 3.96 5.73 -14.20
CA ALA A 80 3.42 4.40 -13.93
C ALA A 80 4.10 3.75 -12.70
N ALA A 81 5.41 3.91 -12.53
CA ALA A 81 6.13 3.41 -11.36
C ALA A 81 5.68 4.11 -10.06
N GLU A 82 5.54 5.44 -10.10
CA GLU A 82 5.01 6.21 -8.97
C GLU A 82 3.61 5.74 -8.58
N LEU A 83 2.71 5.58 -9.56
CA LEU A 83 1.33 5.13 -9.32
C LEU A 83 1.29 3.67 -8.82
N THR A 84 2.18 2.80 -9.31
CA THR A 84 2.27 1.40 -8.89
C THR A 84 2.47 1.25 -7.39
N LYS A 85 3.26 2.12 -6.75
CA LYS A 85 3.44 2.12 -5.29
C LYS A 85 2.12 2.36 -4.56
N TYR A 86 1.40 3.41 -4.95
CA TYR A 86 0.14 3.77 -4.31
C TYR A 86 -0.95 2.74 -4.58
N ALA A 87 -1.09 2.30 -5.83
CA ALA A 87 -2.08 1.30 -6.22
C ALA A 87 -1.86 -0.02 -5.46
N GLY A 88 -0.60 -0.47 -5.34
CA GLY A 88 -0.26 -1.67 -4.57
C GLY A 88 -0.66 -1.55 -3.10
N ASN A 89 -0.26 -0.46 -2.43
CA ASN A 89 -0.59 -0.24 -1.02
C ASN A 89 -2.10 -0.06 -0.79
N ALA A 90 -2.80 0.64 -1.69
CA ALA A 90 -4.24 0.77 -1.63
C ALA A 90 -4.94 -0.59 -1.79
N PHE A 91 -4.47 -1.45 -2.69
CA PHE A 91 -5.05 -2.79 -2.84
C PHE A 91 -4.84 -3.67 -1.60
N LEU A 92 -3.66 -3.61 -0.97
CA LEU A 92 -3.41 -4.31 0.29
C LEU A 92 -4.32 -3.79 1.41
N ALA A 93 -4.51 -2.47 1.51
CA ALA A 93 -5.45 -1.86 2.44
C ALA A 93 -6.90 -2.31 2.15
N THR A 94 -7.29 -2.43 0.88
CA THR A 94 -8.60 -2.95 0.47
C THR A 94 -8.80 -4.39 0.92
N LYS A 95 -7.80 -5.28 0.79
CA LYS A 95 -7.91 -6.66 1.29
C LYS A 95 -8.17 -6.71 2.80
N ILE A 96 -7.47 -5.88 3.57
CA ILE A 96 -7.68 -5.75 5.02
C ILE A 96 -9.07 -5.19 5.33
N GLY A 97 -9.48 -4.09 4.68
CA GLY A 97 -10.80 -3.49 4.87
C GLY A 97 -11.93 -4.46 4.54
N PHE A 98 -11.78 -5.20 3.44
CA PHE A 98 -12.74 -6.22 3.03
C PHE A 98 -12.89 -7.33 4.07
N ILE A 99 -11.78 -7.97 4.48
CA ILE A 99 -11.88 -9.07 5.45
C ILE A 99 -12.36 -8.59 6.83
N ASN A 100 -12.09 -7.33 7.16
CA ASN A 100 -12.59 -6.69 8.36
C ASN A 100 -14.13 -6.57 8.35
N GLU A 101 -14.72 -6.14 7.24
CA GLU A 101 -16.19 -6.09 7.09
C GLU A 101 -16.82 -7.49 7.12
N ILE A 102 -16.17 -8.48 6.50
CA ILE A 102 -16.60 -9.88 6.59
C ILE A 102 -16.56 -10.38 8.03
N ALA A 103 -15.54 -10.03 8.82
CA ALA A 103 -15.50 -10.35 10.25
C ALA A 103 -16.71 -9.79 11.01
N ASP A 104 -17.06 -8.53 10.75
CA ASP A 104 -18.22 -7.90 11.41
C ASP A 104 -19.56 -8.54 10.99
N LEU A 105 -19.63 -9.11 9.78
CA LEU A 105 -20.78 -9.91 9.34
C LEU A 105 -20.78 -11.30 9.99
N CYS A 106 -19.63 -11.98 10.04
CA CYS A 106 -19.43 -13.26 10.69
C CYS A 106 -19.94 -13.27 12.14
N GLU A 107 -19.65 -12.21 12.90
CA GLU A 107 -20.16 -12.01 14.27
C GLU A 107 -21.70 -12.03 14.36
N LYS A 108 -22.40 -11.52 13.34
CA LYS A 108 -23.87 -11.43 13.32
C LYS A 108 -24.54 -12.72 12.85
N VAL A 109 -23.88 -13.45 11.95
CA VAL A 109 -24.44 -14.67 11.35
C VAL A 109 -23.97 -15.95 12.04
N GLY A 110 -23.07 -15.84 13.02
CA GLY A 110 -22.54 -16.97 13.78
C GLY A 110 -21.51 -17.80 13.00
N ALA A 111 -20.70 -17.15 12.16
CA ALA A 111 -19.62 -17.78 11.40
C ALA A 111 -18.23 -17.40 11.95
N ASP A 112 -17.22 -18.25 11.71
CA ASP A 112 -15.83 -17.92 12.00
C ASP A 112 -15.16 -17.28 10.77
N VAL A 113 -14.66 -16.05 10.94
CA VAL A 113 -13.95 -15.33 9.89
C VAL A 113 -12.64 -16.01 9.50
N ALA A 114 -11.99 -16.76 10.40
CA ALA A 114 -10.76 -17.49 10.08
C ALA A 114 -11.03 -18.62 9.07
N ASP A 115 -12.17 -19.31 9.21
CA ASP A 115 -12.61 -20.33 8.26
C ASP A 115 -12.95 -19.70 6.90
N VAL A 116 -13.64 -18.55 6.90
CA VAL A 116 -13.97 -17.81 5.67
C VAL A 116 -12.70 -17.33 4.97
N ALA A 117 -11.76 -16.71 5.70
CA ALA A 117 -10.48 -16.24 5.18
C ALA A 117 -9.65 -17.38 4.58
N LYS A 118 -9.62 -18.54 5.25
CA LYS A 118 -8.98 -19.75 4.73
C LYS A 118 -9.67 -20.25 3.46
N GLY A 119 -11.00 -20.32 3.46
CA GLY A 119 -11.79 -20.77 2.32
C GLY A 119 -11.53 -19.94 1.06
N ILE A 120 -11.61 -18.61 1.15
CA ILE A 120 -11.37 -17.74 -0.02
C ILE A 120 -9.88 -17.62 -0.36
N GLY A 121 -8.99 -17.74 0.63
CA GLY A 121 -7.55 -17.57 0.45
C GLY A 121 -6.87 -18.73 -0.29
N LEU A 122 -7.53 -19.89 -0.38
CA LEU A 122 -7.07 -21.04 -1.19
C LEU A 122 -7.26 -20.81 -2.70
N ASP A 123 -8.13 -19.87 -3.09
CA ASP A 123 -8.25 -19.45 -4.48
C ASP A 123 -7.00 -18.65 -4.87
N SER A 124 -6.23 -19.16 -5.83
CA SER A 124 -4.98 -18.55 -6.29
C SER A 124 -5.15 -17.16 -6.91
N ARG A 125 -6.38 -16.81 -7.34
CA ARG A 125 -6.70 -15.47 -7.85
C ARG A 125 -6.81 -14.44 -6.73
N ILE A 126 -7.08 -14.89 -5.49
CA ILE A 126 -7.22 -14.04 -4.29
C ILE A 126 -5.92 -14.06 -3.47
N GLY A 127 -5.42 -15.28 -3.20
CA GLY A 127 -4.27 -15.54 -2.36
C GLY A 127 -4.52 -15.31 -0.86
N ASN A 128 -3.75 -16.02 -0.03
CA ASN A 128 -3.95 -16.09 1.44
C ASN A 128 -3.36 -14.91 2.24
N ARG A 129 -2.51 -14.07 1.64
CA ARG A 129 -1.86 -12.94 2.35
C ARG A 129 -2.82 -11.75 2.47
N PHE A 130 -2.68 -10.97 3.56
CA PHE A 130 -3.49 -9.77 3.84
C PHE A 130 -5.00 -10.05 4.02
N LEU A 131 -5.35 -11.25 4.50
CA LEU A 131 -6.73 -11.65 4.84
C LEU A 131 -6.88 -11.95 6.34
N MET A 132 -6.11 -11.27 7.19
CA MET A 132 -6.24 -11.39 8.64
C MET A 132 -7.06 -10.22 9.17
N PRO A 133 -8.25 -10.46 9.75
CA PRO A 133 -9.05 -9.40 10.33
C PRO A 133 -8.38 -8.86 11.60
N GLY A 134 -8.58 -7.57 11.88
CA GLY A 134 -8.01 -6.93 13.08
C GLY A 134 -8.65 -5.58 13.39
N PRO A 135 -8.13 -4.80 14.36
CA PRO A 135 -8.78 -3.56 14.81
C PRO A 135 -8.80 -2.41 13.78
N GLY A 136 -8.32 -2.66 12.56
CA GLY A 136 -8.06 -1.70 11.51
C GLY A 136 -6.58 -1.71 11.14
N TYR A 137 -6.26 -1.32 9.90
CA TYR A 137 -4.87 -1.10 9.51
C TYR A 137 -4.36 0.25 10.03
N GLY A 138 -3.07 0.27 10.36
CA GLY A 138 -2.33 1.44 10.83
C GLY A 138 -0.96 1.53 10.17
N GLY A 139 0.03 2.01 10.93
CA GLY A 139 1.38 2.23 10.43
C GLY A 139 1.52 3.51 9.62
N SER A 140 2.75 3.82 9.23
CA SER A 140 3.10 5.04 8.49
C SER A 140 2.70 4.97 7.01
N CYS A 141 2.73 3.78 6.41
CA CYS A 141 2.56 3.61 4.96
C CYS A 141 1.10 3.60 4.50
N PHE A 142 0.24 2.70 5.00
CA PHE A 142 -1.11 2.55 4.43
C PHE A 142 -1.99 3.80 4.55
N PRO A 143 -2.17 4.43 5.73
CA PRO A 143 -3.00 5.62 5.83
C PRO A 143 -2.48 6.78 4.98
N LYS A 144 -1.15 6.98 4.95
CA LYS A 144 -0.53 8.04 4.15
C LYS A 144 -0.75 7.80 2.65
N ASP A 145 -0.50 6.59 2.19
CA ASP A 145 -0.52 6.28 0.76
C ASP A 145 -1.95 6.20 0.21
N THR A 146 -2.93 5.68 0.97
CA THR A 146 -4.32 5.70 0.52
C THR A 146 -4.86 7.13 0.43
N LEU A 147 -4.59 7.98 1.43
CA LEU A 147 -5.00 9.39 1.40
C LEU A 147 -4.32 10.17 0.28
N ALA A 148 -3.01 9.97 0.06
CA ALA A 148 -2.29 10.59 -1.03
C ALA A 148 -2.84 10.16 -2.41
N LEU A 149 -3.21 8.89 -2.56
CA LEU A 149 -3.82 8.38 -3.78
C LEU A 149 -5.22 8.97 -4.02
N LEU A 150 -6.04 9.09 -2.98
CA LEU A 150 -7.35 9.76 -3.07
C LEU A 150 -7.21 11.21 -3.50
N LYS A 151 -6.27 11.94 -2.90
CA LYS A 151 -5.98 13.33 -3.27
C LYS A 151 -5.53 13.43 -4.73
N THR A 152 -4.62 12.54 -5.16
CA THR A 152 -4.19 12.45 -6.56
C THR A 152 -5.40 12.20 -7.48
N GLY A 153 -6.29 11.27 -7.14
CA GLY A 153 -7.51 11.01 -7.91
C GLY A 153 -8.41 12.24 -8.04
N GLN A 154 -8.57 13.02 -6.97
CA GLN A 154 -9.33 14.28 -7.00
C GLN A 154 -8.68 15.34 -7.89
N ASP A 155 -7.37 15.52 -7.79
CA ASP A 155 -6.61 16.52 -8.56
C ASP A 155 -6.65 16.24 -10.08
N TYR A 156 -6.83 14.97 -10.46
CA TYR A 156 -6.99 14.51 -11.85
C TYR A 156 -8.44 14.19 -12.24
N GLU A 157 -9.44 14.63 -11.45
CA GLU A 157 -10.87 14.43 -11.73
C GLU A 157 -11.28 12.95 -11.94
N SER A 158 -10.56 12.03 -11.30
CA SER A 158 -10.76 10.58 -11.36
C SER A 158 -10.96 9.99 -9.96
N PRO A 159 -12.18 10.09 -9.39
CA PRO A 159 -12.46 9.68 -8.02
C PRO A 159 -12.38 8.16 -7.82
N LEU A 160 -11.73 7.73 -6.75
CA LEU A 160 -11.43 6.32 -6.45
C LEU A 160 -12.35 5.76 -5.36
N ARG A 161 -13.64 5.61 -5.70
CA ARG A 161 -14.72 5.25 -4.75
C ARG A 161 -14.45 4.02 -3.88
N ILE A 162 -13.80 2.99 -4.43
CA ILE A 162 -13.45 1.78 -3.67
C ILE A 162 -12.47 2.12 -2.55
N VAL A 163 -11.45 2.91 -2.85
CA VAL A 163 -10.43 3.31 -1.87
C VAL A 163 -11.02 4.26 -0.83
N GLU A 164 -11.94 5.16 -1.23
CA GLU A 164 -12.67 6.03 -0.30
C GLU A 164 -13.44 5.22 0.74
N SER A 165 -14.19 4.22 0.30
CA SER A 165 -14.92 3.31 1.19
C SER A 165 -14.00 2.56 2.15
N VAL A 166 -12.85 2.08 1.65
CA VAL A 166 -11.86 1.36 2.47
C VAL A 166 -11.26 2.26 3.56
N VAL A 167 -10.97 3.53 3.24
CA VAL A 167 -10.48 4.50 4.23
C VAL A 167 -11.55 4.78 5.29
N ALA A 168 -12.78 5.07 4.86
CA ALA A 168 -13.89 5.37 5.77
C ALA A 168 -14.22 4.18 6.69
N SER A 169 -14.26 2.96 6.13
CA SER A 169 -14.51 1.71 6.86
C SER A 169 -13.43 1.45 7.90
N ASN A 170 -12.16 1.68 7.56
CA ASN A 170 -11.04 1.51 8.49
C ASN A 170 -11.13 2.47 9.70
N ASP A 171 -11.48 3.73 9.46
CA ASP A 171 -11.64 4.72 10.53
C ASP A 171 -12.84 4.40 11.43
N GLN A 172 -13.95 3.94 10.84
CA GLN A 172 -15.11 3.47 11.59
C GLN A 172 -14.76 2.24 12.44
N ARG A 173 -13.95 1.31 11.90
CA ARG A 173 -13.54 0.11 12.62
C ARG A 173 -12.70 0.43 13.86
N LYS A 174 -11.74 1.34 13.75
CA LYS A 174 -10.95 1.78 14.91
C LYS A 174 -11.85 2.31 16.04
N ARG A 175 -12.90 3.05 15.70
CA ARG A 175 -13.91 3.52 16.67
C ARG A 175 -14.82 2.41 17.18
N SER A 176 -15.19 1.44 16.34
CA SER A 176 -16.03 0.31 16.76
C SER A 176 -15.29 -0.59 17.74
N MET A 177 -13.98 -0.76 17.59
CA MET A 177 -13.15 -1.51 18.53
C MET A 177 -13.19 -0.93 19.95
N GLY A 178 -13.07 0.39 20.09
CA GLY A 178 -13.23 1.05 21.40
C GLY A 178 -14.60 0.76 22.02
N ARG A 179 -15.67 0.78 21.21
CA ARG A 179 -17.03 0.43 21.67
C ARG A 179 -17.16 -1.03 22.07
N LYS A 180 -16.51 -1.97 21.36
CA LYS A 180 -16.49 -3.40 21.73
C LYS A 180 -15.83 -3.60 23.10
N VAL A 181 -14.72 -2.92 23.38
CA VAL A 181 -14.07 -2.96 24.70
C VAL A 181 -14.99 -2.40 25.79
N ILE A 182 -15.60 -1.23 25.58
CA ILE A 182 -16.55 -0.64 26.55
C ILE A 182 -17.73 -1.58 26.82
N HIS A 183 -18.26 -2.22 25.77
CA HIS A 183 -19.35 -3.18 25.91
C HIS A 183 -18.93 -4.42 26.70
N ALA A 184 -17.75 -4.98 26.43
CA ALA A 184 -17.20 -6.10 27.18
C ALA A 184 -16.97 -5.77 28.67
N LEU A 185 -16.71 -4.49 28.99
CA LEU A 185 -16.62 -3.97 30.37
C LEU A 185 -17.99 -3.63 30.99
N GLY A 186 -19.10 -4.07 30.40
CA GLY A 186 -20.45 -3.89 30.92
C GLY A 186 -21.18 -2.62 30.46
N GLY A 187 -20.63 -1.86 29.52
CA GLY A 187 -21.34 -0.76 28.82
C GLY A 187 -21.58 0.53 29.63
N GLY A 188 -21.14 0.60 30.89
CA GLY A 188 -21.26 1.78 31.75
C GLY A 188 -20.12 2.79 31.59
N ASP A 189 -20.03 3.75 32.51
CA ASP A 189 -18.89 4.68 32.58
C ASP A 189 -17.58 3.92 32.84
N GLN A 190 -16.55 4.32 32.10
CA GLN A 190 -15.21 3.73 32.14
C GLN A 190 -14.15 4.74 32.62
N HIS A 191 -14.55 5.95 33.02
CA HIS A 191 -13.63 6.97 33.50
C HIS A 191 -12.80 6.49 34.69
N GLY A 192 -11.47 6.67 34.62
CA GLY A 192 -10.54 6.33 35.70
C GLY A 192 -10.24 4.83 35.86
N LYS A 193 -10.76 3.95 34.99
CA LYS A 193 -10.43 2.52 35.02
C LYS A 193 -9.11 2.23 34.31
N THR A 194 -8.35 1.27 34.84
CA THR A 194 -7.12 0.76 34.24
C THR A 194 -7.44 -0.39 33.27
N VAL A 195 -6.88 -0.35 32.06
CA VAL A 195 -7.05 -1.34 30.96
C VAL A 195 -5.70 -1.79 30.44
#